data_AF-A0A445K6H7-F1
#
_entry.id   AF-A0A445K6H7-F1
#
_cell.length_a   1.000
_cell.length_b   1.000
_cell.length_c   1.000
_cell.angle_alpha   90.00
_cell.angle_beta   90.00
_cell.angle_gamma   90.00
#
_symmetry.space_group_name_H-M   'P 1'
#
loop_
_entity.id
_entity.type
_entity.pdbx_description
1 polymer ?
#
loop_
_entity_poly.entity_id
_entity_poly.type
_entity_poly.pdbx_seq_one_letter_code
_entity_poly.pdbx_strand_id
1 'polypeptide(L)'
;MSSAHVYVRLHKGQTLDDLSEALLEDCAQLVKANSIQGNKVNNVDVVYTPWSNLKKTASMDVGQVGFHNSKMVRTVRVEKRINEIVNRLNKTKVERKPDLKGEREAVGAAERAERKQQLREKKRREELERLEKEKQTELRSYKGLMVAENMTSNKQIASGSKSLQELEEDFM
;
A
#
# COMPACT_ATOMS: atom_id res chain seq x y z
N MET A 1 34.94 0.42 -14.43
CA MET A 1 34.50 1.80 -14.68
C MET A 1 33.91 2.33 -13.37
N SER A 2 34.54 3.30 -12.71
CA SER A 2 34.02 3.86 -11.46
C SER A 2 33.05 5.01 -11.77
N SER A 3 31.88 4.99 -11.15
CA SER A 3 30.81 5.97 -11.36
C SER A 3 30.07 6.23 -10.05
N ALA A 4 29.48 7.42 -9.95
CA ALA A 4 28.58 7.75 -8.84
C ALA A 4 27.30 6.91 -8.89
N HIS A 5 26.74 6.62 -7.72
CA HIS A 5 25.40 6.06 -7.55
C HIS A 5 24.43 7.18 -7.26
N VAL A 6 23.38 7.31 -8.07
CA VAL A 6 22.33 8.32 -7.89
C VAL A 6 21.05 7.60 -7.48
N TYR A 7 20.39 8.12 -6.44
CA TYR A 7 19.14 7.58 -5.93
C TYR A 7 18.04 8.62 -6.08
N VAL A 8 16.88 8.17 -6.56
CA VAL A 8 15.66 8.96 -6.64
C VAL A 8 14.72 8.47 -5.54
N ARG A 9 14.25 9.39 -4.70
CA ARG A 9 13.24 9.09 -3.69
C ARG A 9 11.86 9.29 -4.30
N LEU A 10 11.16 8.19 -4.54
CA LEU A 10 9.80 8.20 -5.10
C LEU A 10 8.75 8.45 -4.02
N HIS A 11 7.60 8.97 -4.44
CA HIS A 11 6.44 9.11 -3.56
C HIS A 11 5.81 7.74 -3.24
N LYS A 12 5.05 7.66 -2.15
CA LYS A 12 4.35 6.42 -1.77
C LYS A 12 3.42 5.97 -2.90
N GLY A 13 3.56 4.72 -3.34
CA GLY A 13 2.75 4.12 -4.41
C GLY A 13 3.26 4.35 -5.83
N GLN A 14 4.31 5.15 -6.02
CA GLN A 14 4.93 5.35 -7.33
C GLN A 14 5.89 4.20 -7.65
N THR A 15 5.82 3.69 -8.88
CA THR A 15 6.66 2.59 -9.37
C THR A 15 7.75 3.11 -10.31
N LEU A 16 8.65 2.22 -10.74
CA LEU A 16 9.72 2.57 -11.69
C LEU A 16 9.18 3.03 -13.05
N ASP A 17 7.99 2.53 -13.42
CA ASP A 17 7.33 2.85 -14.69
C ASP A 17 6.72 4.26 -14.70
N ASP A 18 6.48 4.83 -13.52
CA ASP A 18 5.89 6.16 -13.36
C ASP A 18 6.95 7.29 -13.34
N LEU A 19 8.23 6.99 -13.61
CA LEU A 19 9.26 8.02 -13.71
C LEU A 19 9.15 8.76 -15.03
N SER A 20 9.15 10.09 -14.96
CA SER A 20 9.24 10.91 -16.17
C SER A 20 10.59 10.72 -16.85
N GLU A 21 10.56 10.73 -18.18
CA GLU A 21 11.77 10.60 -19.01
C GLU A 21 12.77 11.73 -18.72
N ALA A 22 12.28 12.94 -18.49
CA ALA A 22 13.10 14.09 -18.10
C ALA A 22 13.86 13.86 -16.78
N LEU A 23 13.22 13.25 -15.77
CA LEU A 23 13.88 12.93 -14.50
C LEU A 23 14.94 11.84 -14.69
N LEU A 24 14.65 10.87 -15.53
CA LEU A 24 15.58 9.79 -15.84
C LEU A 24 16.81 10.32 -16.59
N GLU A 25 16.60 11.22 -17.55
CA GLU A 25 17.67 11.92 -18.26
C GLU A 25 18.53 12.74 -17.31
N ASP A 26 17.93 13.52 -16.41
CA ASP A 26 18.63 14.28 -15.38
C ASP A 26 19.55 13.40 -14.53
N CYS A 27 19.02 12.26 -14.08
CA CYS A 27 19.77 11.29 -13.29
C CYS A 27 20.93 10.68 -14.10
N ALA A 28 20.69 10.30 -15.35
CA ALA A 28 21.68 9.69 -16.21
C ALA A 28 22.82 10.68 -16.55
N GLN A 29 22.48 11.95 -16.81
CA GLN A 29 23.44 13.04 -17.01
C GLN A 29 24.30 13.26 -15.76
N LEU A 30 23.70 13.21 -14.57
CA LEU A 30 24.43 13.35 -13.31
C LEU A 30 25.40 12.18 -13.06
N VAL A 31 24.98 10.94 -13.35
CA VAL A 31 25.85 9.74 -13.26
C VAL A 31 27.02 9.86 -14.24
N LYS A 32 26.75 10.26 -15.49
CA LYS A 32 27.77 10.45 -16.52
C LYS A 32 28.78 11.52 -16.13
N ALA A 33 28.31 12.68 -15.66
CA ALA A 33 29.17 13.78 -15.24
C ALA A 33 30.09 13.40 -14.07
N ASN A 34 29.59 12.57 -13.15
CA ASN A 34 30.31 12.08 -11.97
C ASN A 34 30.96 10.70 -12.17
N SER A 35 31.15 10.24 -13.41
CA SER A 35 31.92 9.03 -13.71
C SER A 35 33.35 9.39 -14.09
N ILE A 36 34.33 8.68 -13.52
CA ILE A 36 35.76 8.93 -13.77
C ILE A 36 36.10 8.75 -15.25
N GLN A 37 35.58 7.68 -15.85
CA GLN A 37 35.81 7.35 -17.26
C GLN A 37 34.62 7.73 -18.14
N GLY A 38 33.38 7.58 -17.66
CA GLY A 38 32.16 7.79 -18.46
C GLY A 38 31.88 9.23 -18.85
N ASN A 39 32.49 10.17 -18.15
CA ASN A 39 32.39 11.59 -18.46
C ASN A 39 33.03 11.96 -19.81
N LYS A 40 34.10 11.24 -20.22
CA LYS A 40 34.86 11.53 -21.45
C LYS A 40 34.42 10.72 -22.66
N VAL A 41 33.67 9.65 -22.43
CA VAL A 41 33.24 8.70 -23.47
C VAL A 41 31.85 9.09 -23.96
N ASN A 42 31.62 9.08 -25.27
CA ASN A 42 30.26 9.26 -25.82
C ASN A 42 29.51 7.93 -25.81
N ASN A 43 28.17 7.98 -25.86
CA ASN A 43 27.31 6.79 -25.96
C ASN A 43 27.52 5.82 -24.78
N VAL A 44 27.26 6.30 -23.57
CA VAL A 44 27.39 5.50 -22.34
C VAL A 44 26.02 4.94 -21.95
N ASP A 45 26.00 3.66 -21.58
CA ASP A 45 24.83 3.00 -21.02
C ASP A 45 24.76 3.22 -19.51
N VAL A 46 23.67 3.82 -19.05
CA VAL A 46 23.38 4.00 -17.63
C VAL A 46 22.29 3.01 -17.23
N VAL A 47 22.59 2.22 -16.22
CA VAL A 47 21.67 1.23 -15.67
C VAL A 47 20.82 1.87 -14.57
N TYR A 48 19.51 1.62 -14.61
CA TYR A 48 18.59 2.01 -13.55
C TYR A 48 17.75 0.80 -13.13
N THR A 49 17.62 0.62 -11.81
CA THR A 49 16.92 -0.50 -11.19
C THR A 49 16.36 -0.07 -9.84
N PRO A 50 15.28 -0.69 -9.35
CA PRO A 50 14.81 -0.46 -7.99
C PRO A 50 15.87 -0.86 -6.97
N TRP A 51 15.93 -0.13 -5.85
CA TRP A 51 16.90 -0.37 -4.77
C TRP A 51 16.78 -1.78 -4.16
N SER A 52 15.57 -2.34 -4.14
CA SER A 52 15.28 -3.69 -3.65
C SER A 52 15.96 -4.80 -4.47
N ASN A 53 16.36 -4.50 -5.71
CA ASN A 53 17.06 -5.45 -6.58
C ASN A 53 18.59 -5.43 -6.40
N LEU A 54 19.13 -4.49 -5.62
CA LEU A 54 20.57 -4.39 -5.38
C LEU A 54 21.03 -5.50 -4.42
N LYS A 55 22.02 -6.27 -4.83
CA LYS A 55 22.64 -7.34 -4.06
C LYS A 55 24.05 -6.94 -3.65
N LYS A 56 24.34 -6.99 -2.35
CA LYS A 56 25.69 -6.81 -1.81
C LYS A 56 26.08 -8.05 -1.02
N THR A 57 27.20 -8.69 -1.37
CA THR A 57 27.80 -9.77 -0.58
C THR A 57 29.00 -9.26 0.21
N ALA A 58 29.34 -9.92 1.32
CA ALA A 58 30.48 -9.53 2.16
C ALA A 58 31.82 -9.61 1.43
N SER A 59 31.92 -10.47 0.41
CA SER A 59 33.10 -10.63 -0.44
C SER A 59 33.27 -9.55 -1.51
N MET A 60 32.29 -8.64 -1.69
CA MET A 60 32.33 -7.62 -2.74
C MET A 60 33.03 -6.35 -2.26
N ASP A 61 33.96 -5.82 -3.06
CA ASP A 61 34.70 -4.60 -2.78
C ASP A 61 33.80 -3.37 -2.59
N VAL A 62 34.28 -2.36 -1.90
CA VAL A 62 33.53 -1.10 -1.67
C VAL A 62 33.12 -0.49 -3.02
N GLY A 63 31.83 -0.19 -3.18
CA GLY A 63 31.24 0.31 -4.43
C GLY A 63 30.80 -0.78 -5.42
N GLN A 64 31.25 -2.03 -5.26
CA GLN A 64 30.75 -3.13 -6.09
C GLN A 64 29.36 -3.57 -5.62
N VAL A 65 28.41 -3.60 -6.55
CA VAL A 65 27.04 -4.08 -6.35
C VAL A 65 26.67 -5.07 -7.44
N GLY A 66 25.92 -6.11 -7.08
CA GLY A 66 25.28 -7.03 -8.02
C GLY A 66 23.77 -6.80 -8.08
N PHE A 67 23.08 -7.61 -8.88
CA PHE A 67 21.62 -7.60 -8.98
C PHE A 67 21.06 -8.96 -8.54
N HIS A 68 19.88 -8.95 -7.91
CA HIS A 68 19.15 -10.18 -7.61
C HIS A 68 18.50 -10.77 -8.86
N ASN A 69 17.86 -9.91 -9.67
CA ASN A 69 17.17 -10.27 -10.90
C ASN A 69 17.60 -9.34 -12.04
N SER A 70 18.30 -9.90 -13.02
CA SER A 70 18.75 -9.15 -14.20
C SER A 70 17.61 -8.66 -15.09
N LYS A 71 16.41 -9.27 -15.02
CA LYS A 71 15.25 -8.85 -15.83
C LYS A 71 14.64 -7.52 -15.37
N MET A 72 14.87 -7.14 -14.12
CA MET A 72 14.39 -5.87 -13.56
C MET A 72 15.34 -4.69 -13.84
N VAL A 73 16.47 -4.98 -14.50
CA VAL A 73 17.49 -4.00 -14.84
C VAL A 73 17.11 -3.37 -16.18
N ARG A 74 17.03 -2.04 -16.21
CA ARG A 74 16.79 -1.28 -17.43
C ARG A 74 17.98 -0.37 -17.73
N THR A 75 18.12 0.01 -19.00
CA THR A 75 19.28 0.76 -19.48
C THR A 75 18.81 1.97 -20.29
N VAL A 76 19.46 3.11 -20.05
CA VAL A 76 19.30 4.33 -20.86
C VAL A 76 20.62 4.63 -21.53
N ARG A 77 20.57 4.92 -22.84
CA ARG A 77 21.73 5.35 -23.62
C ARG A 77 21.86 6.87 -23.52
N VAL A 78 23.02 7.34 -23.06
CA VAL A 78 23.35 8.77 -23.01
C VAL A 78 24.48 9.07 -23.98
N GLU A 79 24.17 9.79 -25.06
CA GLU A 79 25.13 10.11 -26.11
C GLU A 79 26.22 11.06 -25.62
N LYS A 80 25.82 12.25 -25.17
CA LYS A 80 26.73 13.33 -24.77
C LYS A 80 26.32 13.89 -23.42
N ARG A 81 27.30 14.48 -22.74
CA ARG A 81 27.05 15.21 -21.49
C ARG A 81 26.41 16.55 -21.80
N ILE A 82 25.29 16.84 -21.17
CA ILE A 82 24.60 18.14 -21.28
C ILE A 82 24.94 18.96 -20.04
N ASN A 83 25.81 19.96 -20.22
CA ASN A 83 26.29 20.79 -19.10
C ASN A 83 25.16 21.61 -18.46
N GLU A 84 24.17 22.03 -19.23
CA GLU A 84 23.05 22.85 -18.75
C GLU A 84 22.24 22.12 -17.68
N ILE A 85 21.95 20.83 -17.90
CA ILE A 85 21.24 19.96 -16.95
C ILE A 85 22.04 19.84 -15.65
N VAL A 86 23.33 19.50 -15.76
CA VAL A 86 24.21 19.34 -14.58
C VAL A 86 24.33 20.64 -13.80
N ASN A 87 24.48 21.77 -14.48
CA ASN A 87 24.57 23.09 -13.84
C ASN A 87 23.25 23.48 -13.17
N ARG A 88 22.10 23.19 -13.78
CA ARG A 88 20.79 23.41 -13.17
C ARG A 88 20.64 22.60 -11.88
N LEU A 89 20.98 21.31 -11.91
CA LEU A 89 20.90 20.42 -10.74
C LEU A 89 21.85 20.87 -9.61
N ASN A 90 23.07 21.28 -9.94
CA ASN A 90 24.04 21.77 -8.97
C ASN A 90 23.60 23.08 -8.30
N LYS A 91 22.91 23.97 -9.01
CA LYS A 91 22.35 25.20 -8.41
C LYS A 91 21.30 24.90 -7.32
N THR A 92 20.53 23.83 -7.49
CA THR A 92 19.49 23.41 -6.54
C THR A 92 20.00 22.44 -5.47
N LYS A 93 21.30 22.10 -5.50
CA LYS A 93 21.88 21.13 -4.57
C LYS A 93 21.89 21.69 -3.15
N VAL A 94 21.17 21.01 -2.26
CA VAL A 94 21.18 21.30 -0.83
C VAL A 94 21.79 20.11 -0.10
N GLU A 95 22.96 20.31 0.50
CA GLU A 95 23.60 19.31 1.33
C GLU A 95 22.95 19.31 2.71
N ARG A 96 22.16 18.26 3.00
CA ARG A 96 21.63 17.98 4.33
C ARG A 96 22.42 16.83 4.93
N LYS A 97 22.59 16.84 6.25
CA LYS A 97 23.08 15.69 7.03
C LYS A 97 21.92 15.10 7.84
N PRO A 98 20.92 14.46 7.20
CA PRO A 98 19.82 13.85 7.93
C PRO A 98 20.30 12.65 8.74
N ASP A 99 19.69 12.45 9.91
CA ASP A 99 19.82 11.21 10.66
C ASP A 99 19.02 10.10 9.95
N LEU A 100 19.73 9.28 9.18
CA LEU A 100 19.15 8.19 8.39
C LEU A 100 18.44 7.14 9.26
N LYS A 101 18.89 6.96 10.51
CA LYS A 101 18.27 6.01 11.44
C LYS A 101 16.92 6.54 11.91
N GLY A 102 16.88 7.81 12.33
CA GLY A 102 15.65 8.48 12.74
C GLY A 102 14.60 8.53 11.63
N GLU A 103 14.98 8.88 10.39
CA GLU A 103 14.04 8.88 9.27
C GLU A 103 13.48 7.49 8.97
N ARG A 104 14.32 6.44 9.03
CA ARG A 104 13.89 5.07 8.79
C ARG A 104 12.91 4.59 9.85
N GLU A 105 13.17 4.90 11.11
CA GLU A 105 12.30 4.55 12.23
C GLU A 105 10.96 5.29 12.14
N ALA A 106 10.97 6.58 11.77
CA ALA A 106 9.76 7.37 11.58
C ALA A 106 8.87 6.81 10.45
N VAL A 107 9.47 6.46 9.31
CA VAL A 107 8.75 5.82 8.19
C VAL A 107 8.18 4.46 8.62
N GLY A 108 8.97 3.62 9.28
CA GLY A 108 8.51 2.32 9.75
C GLY A 108 7.46 2.40 10.87
N ALA A 109 7.47 3.45 11.69
CA ALA A 109 6.44 3.72 12.69
C ALA A 109 5.12 4.14 12.02
N ALA A 110 5.18 5.03 11.02
CA ALA A 110 4.02 5.44 10.25
C ALA A 110 3.38 4.26 9.51
N GLU A 111 4.17 3.41 8.88
CA GLU A 111 3.68 2.21 8.18
C GLU A 111 3.01 1.21 9.14
N ARG A 112 3.59 0.99 10.33
CA ARG A 112 2.96 0.15 11.37
C ARG A 112 1.66 0.76 11.90
N ALA A 113 1.61 2.08 12.07
CA ALA A 113 0.41 2.78 12.52
C ALA A 113 -0.71 2.65 11.48
N GLU A 114 -0.39 2.85 10.20
CA GLU A 114 -1.32 2.70 9.07
C GLU A 114 -1.85 1.26 8.99
N ARG A 115 -0.97 0.25 9.06
CA ARG A 115 -1.38 -1.17 9.08
C ARG A 115 -2.28 -1.50 10.28
N LYS A 116 -1.99 -0.94 11.46
CA LYS A 116 -2.81 -1.13 12.67
C LYS A 116 -4.19 -0.47 12.52
N GLN A 117 -4.26 0.71 11.90
CA GLN A 117 -5.53 1.39 11.62
C GLN A 117 -6.38 0.57 10.64
N GLN A 118 -5.80 0.12 9.52
CA GLN A 118 -6.49 -0.71 8.53
C GLN A 118 -7.05 -2.00 9.17
N LEU A 119 -6.27 -2.65 10.04
CA LEU A 119 -6.71 -3.87 10.71
C LEU A 119 -7.83 -3.60 11.73
N ARG A 120 -7.79 -2.44 12.42
CA ARG A 120 -8.85 -2.02 13.35
C ARG A 120 -10.14 -1.67 12.59
N GLU A 121 -10.04 -0.99 11.46
CA GLU A 121 -11.20 -0.68 10.60
C GLU A 121 -11.84 -1.94 10.04
N LYS A 122 -11.03 -2.90 9.56
CA LYS A 122 -11.53 -4.18 9.09
C LYS A 122 -12.28 -4.93 10.20
N LYS A 123 -11.70 -5.02 11.40
CA LYS A 123 -12.34 -5.67 12.56
C LYS A 123 -13.65 -4.97 12.96
N ARG A 124 -13.68 -3.63 12.95
CA ARG A 124 -14.90 -2.86 13.26
C ARG A 124 -15.99 -3.12 12.22
N ARG A 125 -15.63 -3.20 10.93
CA ARG A 125 -16.58 -3.53 9.86
C ARG A 125 -17.17 -4.93 10.03
N GLU A 126 -16.32 -5.91 10.34
CA GLU A 126 -16.76 -7.29 10.62
C GLU A 126 -17.69 -7.38 11.84
N GLU A 127 -17.41 -6.64 12.92
CA GLU A 127 -18.30 -6.58 14.09
C GLU A 127 -19.67 -5.94 13.78
N LEU A 128 -19.69 -4.86 13.00
CA LEU A 128 -20.93 -4.21 12.56
C LEU A 128 -21.78 -5.13 11.68
N GLU A 129 -21.15 -5.81 10.71
CA GLU A 129 -21.84 -6.80 9.87
C GLU A 129 -22.40 -7.97 10.69
N ARG A 130 -21.67 -8.42 11.71
CA ARG A 130 -22.15 -9.49 12.61
C ARG A 130 -23.36 -9.02 13.42
N LEU A 131 -23.31 -7.83 13.99
CA LEU A 131 -24.43 -7.24 14.74
C LEU A 131 -25.67 -7.01 13.86
N GLU A 132 -25.51 -6.53 12.64
CA GLU A 132 -26.63 -6.41 11.69
C GLU A 132 -27.23 -7.75 11.33
N LYS A 133 -26.39 -8.77 11.12
CA LYS A 133 -26.86 -10.13 10.84
C LYS A 133 -27.61 -10.71 12.04
N GLU A 134 -27.09 -10.54 13.25
CA GLU A 134 -27.76 -10.94 14.49
C GLU A 134 -29.12 -10.24 14.63
N LYS A 135 -29.19 -8.92 14.44
CA LYS A 135 -30.45 -8.15 14.44
C LYS A 135 -31.43 -8.63 13.37
N GLN A 136 -30.97 -8.92 12.16
CA GLN A 136 -31.83 -9.46 11.10
C GLN A 136 -32.33 -10.86 11.44
N THR A 137 -31.49 -11.72 12.02
CA THR A 137 -31.93 -13.04 12.47
C THR A 137 -32.92 -12.94 13.62
N GLU A 138 -32.74 -11.99 14.54
CA GLU A 138 -33.66 -11.75 15.65
C GLU A 138 -35.01 -11.24 15.15
N LEU A 139 -35.03 -10.23 14.26
CA LEU A 139 -36.23 -9.72 13.59
C LEU A 139 -36.95 -10.80 12.76
N ARG A 140 -36.20 -11.69 12.10
CA ARG A 140 -36.77 -12.82 11.35
C ARG A 140 -37.18 -13.98 12.26
N SER A 141 -36.65 -14.08 13.47
CA SER A 141 -37.02 -15.13 14.40
C SER A 141 -38.30 -14.73 15.13
N TYR A 142 -39.29 -15.62 15.13
CA TYR A 142 -40.51 -15.50 15.93
C TYR A 142 -40.26 -15.66 17.45
N LYS A 143 -39.01 -15.51 17.92
CA LYS A 143 -38.61 -15.79 19.31
C LYS A 143 -39.25 -14.82 20.31
N GLY A 144 -39.50 -13.58 19.92
CA GLY A 144 -40.26 -12.61 20.72
C GLY A 144 -41.80 -12.77 20.62
N LEU A 145 -42.29 -13.53 19.64
CA LEU A 145 -43.72 -13.78 19.42
C LEU A 145 -44.22 -15.02 20.19
N MET A 146 -43.31 -15.90 20.62
CA MET A 146 -43.61 -17.06 21.47
C MET A 146 -43.63 -16.69 22.95
N VAL A 147 -44.64 -15.92 23.37
CA VAL A 147 -44.90 -15.65 24.80
C VAL A 147 -45.83 -16.73 25.34
N ALA A 148 -45.36 -17.51 26.32
CA ALA A 148 -46.12 -18.65 26.87
C ALA A 148 -47.49 -18.26 27.45
N GLU A 149 -47.65 -17.02 27.94
CA GLU A 149 -48.91 -16.48 28.45
C GLU A 149 -49.97 -16.25 27.35
N ASN A 150 -49.54 -15.99 26.11
CA ASN A 150 -50.43 -15.75 24.96
C ASN A 150 -50.62 -17.01 24.09
N MET A 151 -49.95 -18.11 24.41
CA MET A 151 -50.08 -19.37 23.68
C MET A 151 -51.24 -20.20 24.25
N THR A 152 -52.31 -20.32 23.49
CA THR A 152 -53.45 -21.19 23.81
C THR A 152 -53.25 -22.56 23.16
N SER A 153 -53.36 -23.63 23.94
CA SER A 153 -53.28 -25.00 23.41
C SER A 153 -54.58 -25.36 22.69
N ASN A 154 -54.50 -26.10 21.57
CA ASN A 154 -55.67 -26.63 20.86
C ASN A 154 -56.62 -27.43 21.78
N LYS A 155 -56.10 -28.04 22.86
CA LYS A 155 -56.90 -28.71 23.88
C LYS A 155 -57.74 -27.77 24.74
N GLN A 156 -57.26 -26.55 25.00
CA GLN A 156 -57.97 -25.54 25.80
C GLN A 156 -59.04 -24.81 24.98
N ILE A 157 -58.75 -24.53 23.69
CA ILE A 157 -59.72 -23.95 22.74
C ILE A 157 -60.92 -24.90 22.54
N ALA A 158 -60.69 -26.22 22.49
CA ALA A 158 -61.75 -27.21 22.36
C ALA A 158 -62.65 -27.34 23.61
N SER A 159 -62.17 -26.92 24.79
CA SER A 159 -62.92 -26.99 26.06
C SER A 159 -63.66 -25.70 26.42
N GLY A 160 -63.29 -24.56 25.83
CA GLY A 160 -63.93 -23.26 26.06
C GLY A 160 -64.83 -22.91 24.88
N SER A 161 -66.14 -23.02 25.07
CA SER A 161 -67.15 -22.67 24.06
C SER A 161 -67.20 -21.15 23.84
N LYS A 162 -66.25 -20.58 23.09
CA LYS A 162 -66.44 -19.27 22.48
C LYS A 162 -67.33 -19.44 21.26
N SER A 163 -68.36 -18.62 21.16
CA SER A 163 -69.31 -18.70 20.06
C SER A 163 -68.65 -18.20 18.76
N LEU A 164 -69.08 -18.73 17.61
CA LEU A 164 -68.48 -18.43 16.30
C LEU A 164 -68.47 -16.93 15.97
N GLN A 165 -69.38 -16.14 16.56
CA GLN A 165 -69.44 -14.68 16.46
C GLN A 165 -68.32 -13.95 17.20
N GLU A 166 -67.91 -14.41 18.39
CA GLU A 166 -66.82 -13.77 19.15
C GLU A 166 -65.45 -13.98 18.47
N LEU A 167 -65.33 -15.03 17.65
CA LEU A 167 -64.14 -15.29 16.85
C LEU A 167 -64.09 -14.43 15.57
N GLU A 168 -65.23 -13.96 15.07
CA GLU A 168 -65.30 -13.04 13.91
C GLU A 168 -65.05 -11.58 14.31
N GLU A 169 -65.47 -11.16 15.51
CA GLU A 169 -65.23 -9.78 16.01
C GLU A 169 -63.76 -9.52 16.38
N ASP A 170 -63.02 -10.53 16.86
CA ASP A 170 -61.58 -10.40 17.16
C ASP A 170 -60.69 -10.33 15.88
N PHE A 171 -61.28 -10.56 14.70
CA PHE A 171 -60.58 -10.57 13.41
C PHE A 171 -60.77 -9.27 12.59
N MET A 172 -61.69 -8.39 12.99
CA MET A 172 -61.96 -7.07 12.37
C MET A 172 -61.35 -5.94 13.19
#